data_AF-A0A379TNL8-F1
#
_entry.id   AF-A0A379TNL8-F1
#
_cell.length_a   1.000
_cell.length_b   1.000
_cell.length_c   1.000
_cell.angle_alpha   90.00
_cell.angle_beta   90.00
_cell.angle_gamma   90.00
#
_symmetry.space_group_name_H-M   'P 1'
#
loop_
_entity.id
_entity.type
_entity.pdbx_description
1 polymer ?
#
loop_
_entity_poly.entity_id
_entity_poly.type
_entity_poly.pdbx_seq_one_letter_code
_entity_poly.pdbx_strand_id
1 'polypeptide(L)' 'MVDVTPETQLMRTVQRDDVTREHVEHILAAQATREARLAVADDVIDNNGAPDAIASDVARLHASYLKLASQFVSQEKP' A
#
# COMPACT_ATOMS: atom_id res chain seq x y z
N MET A 1 -3.62 -1.51 -2.81
CA MET A 1 -2.40 -0.67 -2.64
C MET A 1 -2.13 -0.49 -1.15
N VAL A 2 -0.87 -0.61 -0.72
CA VAL A 2 -0.44 -0.19 0.63
C VAL A 2 0.13 1.22 0.51
N ASP A 3 -0.49 2.18 1.18
CA ASP A 3 -0.17 3.59 1.09
C ASP A 3 0.51 4.10 2.36
N VAL A 4 1.46 5.01 2.16
CA VAL A 4 2.17 5.76 3.19
C VAL A 4 2.48 7.15 2.64
N THR A 5 2.63 8.10 3.55
CA THR A 5 3.10 9.45 3.20
C THR A 5 4.54 9.42 2.68
N PRO A 6 4.93 10.36 1.79
CA PRO A 6 6.32 10.48 1.33
C PRO A 6 7.32 10.61 2.49
N GLU A 7 6.93 11.33 3.55
CA GLU A 7 7.73 11.48 4.77
C GLU A 7 7.97 10.15 5.48
N THR A 8 6.93 9.31 5.59
CA THR A 8 7.07 7.96 6.16
C THR A 8 7.95 7.05 5.31
N GLN A 9 7.85 7.13 3.98
CA GLN A 9 8.74 6.38 3.06
C GLN A 9 10.20 6.76 3.30
N LEU A 10 10.46 8.07 3.39
CA LEU A 10 11.77 8.62 3.66
C LEU A 10 12.35 8.16 4.98
N MET A 11 11.62 8.41 6.07
CA MET A 11 12.04 8.08 7.43
C MET A 11 12.36 6.58 7.57
N ARG A 12 11.45 5.71 7.11
CA ARG A 12 11.62 4.25 7.27
C ARG A 12 12.77 3.71 6.42
N THR A 13 12.97 4.23 5.22
CA THR A 13 14.04 3.75 4.33
C THR A 13 15.41 4.17 4.85
N VAL A 14 15.55 5.44 5.27
CA VAL A 14 16.76 5.94 5.93
C VAL A 14 17.10 5.09 7.16
N GLN A 15 16.12 4.85 8.03
CA GLN A 15 16.33 4.08 9.26
C GLN A 15 16.69 2.61 9.01
N ARG A 16 16.08 1.99 7.99
CA ARG A 16 16.29 0.57 7.69
C ARG A 16 17.62 0.31 7.00
N ASP A 17 17.97 1.13 6.02
CA ASP A 17 19.08 0.86 5.10
C ASP A 17 20.35 1.64 5.45
N ASP A 18 20.31 2.53 6.45
CA ASP A 18 21.42 3.41 6.85
C ASP A 18 21.94 4.27 5.70
N VAL A 19 21.02 4.90 4.97
CA VAL A 19 21.28 5.73 3.79
C VAL A 19 20.87 7.18 4.00
N THR A 20 21.40 8.09 3.18
CA THR A 20 21.04 9.50 3.26
C THR A 20 19.62 9.75 2.76
N ARG A 21 19.00 10.83 3.27
CA ARG A 21 17.72 11.34 2.78
C ARG A 21 17.71 11.58 1.27
N GLU A 22 18.76 12.22 0.75
CA GLU A 22 18.93 12.49 -0.68
C GLU A 22 18.92 11.20 -1.51
N HIS A 23 19.60 10.15 -1.04
CA HIS A 23 19.59 8.85 -1.71
C HIS A 23 18.17 8.27 -1.83
N VAL A 24 17.37 8.36 -0.76
CA VAL A 24 15.97 7.90 -0.79
C VAL A 24 15.11 8.78 -1.69
N GLU A 25 15.31 10.09 -1.72
CA GLU A 25 14.60 11.00 -2.63
C GLU A 25 14.86 10.64 -4.10
N HIS A 26 16.09 10.26 -4.45
CA HIS A 26 16.40 9.75 -5.80
C HIS A 26 15.67 8.44 -6.11
N ILE A 27 15.59 7.51 -5.16
CA ILE A 27 14.82 6.27 -5.32
C ILE A 27 13.34 6.59 -5.55
N LEU A 28 12.75 7.48 -4.75
CA LEU A 28 11.34 7.86 -4.88
C LEU A 28 11.05 8.54 -6.23
N ALA A 29 11.98 9.36 -6.73
CA ALA A 29 11.87 10.00 -8.04
C ALA A 29 11.89 9.01 -9.22
N ALA A 30 12.48 7.83 -9.05
CA ALA A 30 12.50 6.78 -10.07
C ALA A 30 11.22 5.90 -10.06
N GLN A 31 10.37 6.04 -9.05
CA GLN A 31 9.15 5.25 -8.88
C GLN A 31 7.91 6.02 -9.40
N ALA A 32 6.82 5.29 -9.68
CA ALA A 32 5.52 5.93 -9.92
C ALA A 32 5.08 6.74 -8.70
N THR A 33 4.45 7.90 -8.89
CA THR A 33 4.04 8.78 -7.77
C THR A 33 2.95 8.12 -6.91
N ARG A 34 2.75 8.65 -5.70
CA ARG A 34 1.68 8.19 -4.80
C ARG A 34 0.31 8.30 -5.49
N GLU A 35 0.05 9.43 -6.12
CA GLU A 35 -1.20 9.73 -6.83
C GLU A 35 -1.40 8.77 -8.01
N ALA A 36 -0.34 8.46 -8.76
CA ALA A 36 -0.41 7.53 -9.87
C ALA A 36 -0.77 6.11 -9.41
N ARG A 37 -0.23 5.66 -8.27
CA ARG A 37 -0.58 4.36 -7.69
C ARG A 37 -2.00 4.36 -7.12
N LEU A 38 -2.44 5.43 -6.47
CA LEU A 38 -3.80 5.56 -5.95
C LEU A 38 -4.85 5.59 -7.06
N ALA A 39 -4.54 6.19 -8.20
CA ALA A 39 -5.45 6.30 -9.34
C ALA A 39 -5.85 4.94 -9.95
N VAL A 40 -5.06 3.89 -9.72
CA VAL A 40 -5.30 2.54 -10.29
C VAL A 40 -5.64 1.50 -9.22
N ALA A 41 -5.83 1.90 -7.96
CA ALA A 41 -6.07 0.97 -6.86
C ALA A 41 -7.56 0.75 -6.61
N ASP A 42 -8.00 -0.52 -6.57
CA ASP A 42 -9.36 -0.88 -6.13
C ASP A 42 -9.54 -0.69 -4.62
N ASP A 43 -8.54 -1.10 -3.84
CA ASP A 43 -8.51 -0.96 -2.39
C ASP A 43 -7.20 -0.35 -1.91
N VAL A 44 -7.25 0.42 -0.82
CA VAL A 44 -6.07 1.06 -0.20
C VAL A 44 -6.02 0.72 1.29
N ILE A 45 -4.81 0.42 1.79
CA ILE A 45 -4.50 0.25 3.22
C ILE A 45 -3.54 1.35 3.64
N ASP A 46 -3.89 2.14 4.67
CA ASP A 46 -3.00 3.11 5.29
C ASP A 46 -2.00 2.39 6.22
N ASN A 47 -0.70 2.53 5.96
CA ASN A 47 0.36 1.94 6.77
C ASN A 47 1.33 3.00 7.34
N ASN A 48 0.85 4.22 7.59
CA ASN A 48 1.66 5.26 8.23
C ASN A 48 1.94 4.95 9.71
N GLY A 49 1.00 4.28 10.38
CA GLY A 49 1.07 3.94 11.79
C GLY A 49 1.94 2.73 12.13
N ALA A 50 1.76 2.21 13.34
CA ALA A 50 2.42 1.00 13.80
C ALA A 50 1.90 -0.25 13.04
N PRO A 51 2.70 -1.34 12.94
CA PRO A 51 2.33 -2.53 12.16
C PRO A 51 1.05 -3.24 12.62
N ASP A 52 0.60 -3.01 13.85
CA ASP A 52 -0.64 -3.56 14.41
C ASP A 52 -1.89 -2.78 13.97
N ALA A 53 -1.74 -1.50 13.62
CA ALA A 53 -2.86 -0.63 13.22
C ALA A 53 -3.58 -1.10 11.95
N ILE A 54 -2.92 -1.89 11.09
CA ILE A 54 -3.51 -2.39 9.84
C ILE A 54 -4.38 -3.63 10.02
N ALA A 55 -4.40 -4.24 11.22
CA ALA A 55 -5.06 -5.53 11.43
C ALA A 55 -6.56 -5.50 11.08
N SER A 56 -7.26 -4.41 11.41
CA SER A 56 -8.68 -4.24 11.09
C SER A 56 -8.94 -4.13 9.58
N ASP A 57 -8.10 -3.39 8.86
CA ASP A 57 -8.23 -3.24 7.41
C ASP A 57 -7.91 -4.53 6.66
N VAL A 58 -6.88 -5.25 7.10
CA VAL A 58 -6.54 -6.56 6.56
C VAL A 58 -7.70 -7.54 6.76
N ALA A 59 -8.28 -7.62 7.96
CA ALA A 59 -9.41 -8.50 8.23
C ALA A 59 -10.64 -8.16 7.38
N ARG A 60 -10.94 -6.86 7.23
CA ARG A 60 -12.03 -6.37 6.38
C ARG A 60 -11.83 -6.74 4.91
N LEU A 61 -10.66 -6.44 4.36
CA LEU A 61 -10.35 -6.73 2.96
C LEU A 61 -10.29 -8.24 2.70
N HIS A 62 -9.74 -9.02 3.62
CA HIS A 62 -9.74 -10.47 3.55
C HIS A 62 -11.15 -11.06 3.40
N ALA A 63 -12.10 -10.62 4.24
CA ALA A 63 -13.49 -11.08 4.15
C ALA A 63 -14.13 -10.73 2.80
N SER A 64 -13.89 -9.51 2.29
CA SER A 64 -14.34 -9.09 0.96
C SER A 64 -13.74 -9.95 -0.15
N TYR A 65 -12.44 -10.23 -0.08
CA TYR A 65 -11.74 -11.02 -1.10
C TYR A 65 -12.16 -12.49 -1.10
N LEU A 66 -12.45 -13.09 0.05
CA LEU A 66 -13.04 -14.43 0.10
C LEU A 66 -14.40 -14.48 -0.60
N LYS A 67 -15.25 -13.46 -0.38
CA LYS A 67 -16.54 -13.36 -1.04
C LYS A 67 -16.40 -13.19 -2.55
N LEU A 68 -15.54 -12.26 -3.00
CA LEU A 68 -15.27 -12.04 -4.43
C LEU A 68 -14.73 -13.31 -5.08
N ALA A 69 -13.76 -13.98 -4.46
CA ALA A 69 -13.20 -15.23 -4.96
C ALA A 69 -14.25 -16.35 -5.09
N SER A 70 -15.17 -16.47 -4.12
CA SER A 70 -16.25 -17.46 -4.20
C SER A 70 -17.26 -17.19 -5.31
N GLN A 71 -17.45 -15.92 -5.70
CA GLN A 71 -18.43 -15.50 -6.70
C GLN A 71 -17.84 -15.47 -8.11
N PHE A 72 -16.54 -15.20 -8.23
CA PHE A 72 -15.84 -15.07 -9.50
C PHE A 72 -15.95 -16.33 -10.37
N VAL A 73 -15.94 -17.52 -9.79
CA VAL A 73 -16.05 -18.80 -10.52
C VAL A 73 -17.43 -18.99 -11.18
N SER A 74 -18.46 -18.27 -10.72
CA SER A 74 -19.83 -18.39 -11.22
C SER A 74 -20.38 -17.10 -11.84
N GLN A 75 -19.57 -16.03 -11.92
CA GLN A 75 -19.98 -14.77 -12.54
C GLN A 75 -19.85 -14.85 -14.06
N GLU A 76 -20.97 -14.96 -14.77
CA GLU A 76 -21.02 -14.87 -16.24
C GLU A 76 -20.89 -13.43 -16.77
N LYS A 77 -20.84 -12.40 -15.92
CA LYS A 77 -20.51 -11.01 -16.28
C LYS A 77 -20.10 -10.20 -15.04
N PRO A 78 -19.16 -9.25 -15.16
CA PRO A 78 -18.90 -8.24 -14.14
C PRO A 78 -20.09 -7.28 -13.97
#